data_AF-A0A1R3UTK6-F1
#
_entry.id   AF-A0A1R3UTK6-F1
#
_cell.length_a   1.000
_cell.length_b   1.000
_cell.length_c   1.000
_cell.angle_alpha   90.00
_cell.angle_beta   90.00
_cell.angle_gamma   90.00
#
_symmetry.space_group_name_H-M   'P 1'
#
loop_
_entity.id
_entity.type
_entity.pdbx_description
1 polymer ?
#
loop_
_entity_poly.entity_id
_entity_poly.type
_entity_poly.pdbx_seq_one_letter_code
_entity_poly.pdbx_strand_id
1 'polypeptide(L)'
;MFNDGYRGAPPRGWGAHRLIVYGFHLSPRYDDLVIFTDSPDNVARCFASWRAKRPAFPGWRAVCVTTHVRLVHLPTGAVLGVEAVDSDRRRSQCASPCPGSRHAKYMATDAPLTEEEDTELGAVPPMSASASMLLAGLFARMTLTAADGSWATGGWFSCPPEVSARRSFVPETGRVLWGSHDRWSLSWGGFPDAEFVAAALTDPHVGLAGAAAHDDGRAIVVRYGTASLTLAEDFRVSPPISLSTTPD
;
A
#
# COMPACT_ATOMS: atom_id res chain seq x y z
N MET A 1 -2.72 -2.28 2.92
CA MET A 1 -2.90 -1.69 1.58
C MET A 1 -2.93 -2.74 0.49
N PHE A 2 -1.98 -3.66 0.44
CA PHE A 2 -1.93 -4.66 -0.63
C PHE A 2 -2.92 -5.83 -0.46
N ASN A 3 -3.63 -5.94 0.66
CA ASN A 3 -4.70 -6.93 0.83
C ASN A 3 -6.03 -6.39 0.30
N ASP A 4 -6.59 -7.08 -0.69
CA ASP A 4 -7.80 -6.69 -1.41
C ASP A 4 -8.63 -7.92 -1.87
N GLY A 5 -9.95 -7.74 -1.94
CA GLY A 5 -10.89 -8.74 -2.42
C GLY A 5 -10.97 -10.03 -1.57
N TYR A 6 -11.50 -11.09 -2.18
CA TYR A 6 -11.70 -12.41 -1.55
C TYR A 6 -10.38 -13.12 -1.20
N ARG A 7 -9.26 -12.70 -1.79
CA ARG A 7 -7.95 -13.32 -1.62
C ARG A 7 -7.09 -12.64 -0.58
N GLY A 8 -7.35 -11.37 -0.25
CA GLY A 8 -6.54 -10.62 0.71
C GLY A 8 -6.29 -11.44 1.97
N ALA A 9 -5.10 -11.36 2.55
CA ALA A 9 -4.88 -11.96 3.85
C ALA A 9 -5.54 -11.10 4.94
N PRO A 10 -5.85 -11.66 6.12
CA PRO A 10 -6.04 -10.84 7.31
C PRO A 10 -4.91 -9.82 7.41
N PRO A 11 -5.16 -8.58 7.82
CA PRO A 11 -6.46 -7.95 7.92
C PRO A 11 -7.04 -7.60 6.52
N ARG A 12 -8.16 -8.25 6.17
CA ARG A 12 -8.80 -8.16 4.84
C ARG A 12 -9.57 -6.84 4.65
N GLY A 13 -9.81 -6.13 5.73
CA GLY A 13 -10.83 -5.08 5.83
C GLY A 13 -10.29 -3.71 6.22
N TRP A 14 -9.03 -3.37 5.99
CA TRP A 14 -8.52 -2.06 6.41
C TRP A 14 -8.70 -0.93 5.39
N GLY A 15 -9.25 -1.22 4.21
CA GLY A 15 -9.66 -0.20 3.24
C GLY A 15 -8.54 0.55 2.51
N ALA A 16 -7.28 0.48 2.92
CA ALA A 16 -6.20 1.18 2.20
C ALA A 16 -5.91 0.61 0.80
N HIS A 17 -6.40 -0.59 0.46
CA HIS A 17 -6.36 -1.05 -0.93
C HIS A 17 -7.09 -0.09 -1.87
N ARG A 18 -8.03 0.72 -1.36
CA ARG A 18 -8.78 1.73 -2.11
C ARG A 18 -7.93 2.92 -2.51
N LEU A 19 -6.74 3.10 -1.93
CA LEU A 19 -5.85 4.21 -2.32
C LEU A 19 -5.51 4.15 -3.81
N ILE A 20 -5.46 2.96 -4.40
CA ILE A 20 -5.06 2.76 -5.79
C ILE A 20 -5.97 3.43 -6.82
N VAL A 21 -7.19 3.79 -6.45
CA VAL A 21 -8.14 4.45 -7.36
C VAL A 21 -7.91 5.97 -7.41
N TYR A 22 -7.04 6.51 -6.55
CA TYR A 22 -6.67 7.91 -6.52
C TYR A 22 -5.32 8.11 -7.19
N GLY A 23 -5.16 9.26 -7.87
CA GLY A 23 -3.84 9.78 -8.19
C GLY A 23 -3.19 10.33 -6.93
N PHE A 24 -2.03 9.78 -6.56
CA PHE A 24 -1.26 10.28 -5.43
C PHE A 24 0.24 10.05 -5.60
N HIS A 25 1.02 10.84 -4.86
CA HIS A 25 2.46 10.66 -4.71
C HIS A 25 2.81 10.43 -3.25
N LEU A 26 3.80 9.58 -3.00
CA LEU A 26 4.34 9.33 -1.67
C LEU A 26 5.67 10.05 -1.49
N SER A 27 5.84 10.66 -0.33
CA SER A 27 7.10 11.25 0.10
C SER A 27 7.43 10.75 1.50
N PRO A 28 8.33 9.77 1.64
CA PRO A 28 8.89 9.42 2.93
C PRO A 28 9.80 10.57 3.40
N ARG A 29 9.50 11.14 4.56
CA ARG A 29 10.31 12.13 5.27
C ARG A 29 10.84 11.48 6.56
N TYR A 30 11.78 12.15 7.22
CA TYR A 30 12.21 11.71 8.55
C TYR A 30 11.00 11.75 9.51
N ASP A 31 10.67 10.59 10.10
CA ASP A 31 9.54 10.35 11.01
C ASP A 31 8.11 10.64 10.49
N ASP A 32 7.96 10.91 9.18
CA ASP A 32 6.65 11.22 8.58
C ASP A 32 6.54 10.63 7.17
N LEU A 33 5.37 10.10 6.84
CA LEU A 33 5.02 9.72 5.48
C LEU A 33 3.99 10.72 4.98
N VAL A 34 4.26 11.39 3.85
CA VAL A 34 3.33 12.35 3.26
C VAL A 34 2.76 11.81 1.96
N ILE A 35 1.43 11.82 1.86
CA ILE A 35 0.67 11.55 0.64
C ILE A 35 0.24 12.88 0.03
N PHE A 36 0.65 13.15 -1.19
CA PHE A 36 0.13 14.25 -1.99
C PHE A 36 -0.95 13.73 -2.94
N THR A 37 -2.12 14.33 -2.96
CA THR A 37 -3.24 13.91 -3.82
C THR A 37 -4.14 15.08 -4.20
N ASP A 38 -4.92 14.94 -5.25
CA ASP A 38 -5.99 15.90 -5.60
C ASP A 38 -7.22 15.78 -4.68
N SER A 39 -7.30 14.66 -3.93
CA SER A 39 -8.45 14.21 -3.16
C SER A 39 -8.08 13.89 -1.70
N PRO A 40 -7.47 14.84 -0.95
CA PRO A 40 -6.89 14.57 0.37
C PRO A 40 -7.89 14.00 1.36
N ASP A 41 -9.14 14.43 1.29
CA ASP A 41 -10.18 13.90 2.17
C ASP A 41 -10.51 12.45 1.91
N ASN A 42 -10.57 12.05 0.65
CA ASN A 42 -10.90 10.68 0.30
C ASN A 42 -9.77 9.73 0.69
N VAL A 43 -8.52 10.16 0.46
CA VAL A 43 -7.33 9.41 0.89
C VAL A 43 -7.25 9.33 2.41
N ALA A 44 -7.43 10.44 3.13
CA ALA A 44 -7.42 10.43 4.59
C ALA A 44 -8.48 9.48 5.19
N ARG A 45 -9.65 9.38 4.57
CA ARG A 45 -10.72 8.46 4.99
C ARG A 45 -10.36 6.99 4.84
N CYS A 46 -9.38 6.64 4.00
CA CYS A 46 -8.89 5.27 3.89
C CYS A 46 -8.06 4.85 5.11
N PHE A 47 -7.59 5.81 5.91
CA PHE A 47 -6.74 5.55 7.07
C PHE A 47 -7.43 5.87 8.40
N ALA A 48 -8.10 7.02 8.52
CA ALA A 48 -8.61 7.51 9.79
C ALA A 48 -9.69 6.58 10.38
N SER A 49 -9.56 6.20 11.65
CA SER A 49 -10.60 5.47 12.39
C SER A 49 -11.86 6.32 12.57
N TRP A 50 -13.02 5.72 12.29
CA TRP A 50 -14.32 6.36 12.39
C TRP A 50 -15.09 5.86 13.61
N ARG A 51 -15.89 6.73 14.23
CA ARG A 51 -16.82 6.34 15.30
C ARG A 51 -17.90 5.32 14.87
N ALA A 52 -18.12 5.14 13.57
CA ALA A 52 -19.15 4.24 13.04
C ALA A 52 -18.62 3.36 11.88
N LYS A 53 -18.22 2.14 12.24
CA LYS A 53 -18.14 0.88 11.44
C LYS A 53 -17.83 1.02 9.94
N ARG A 54 -16.68 1.58 9.60
CA ARG A 54 -16.12 1.39 8.24
C ARG A 54 -14.72 0.83 8.32
N PRO A 55 -14.29 0.08 7.28
CA PRO A 55 -12.92 -0.38 7.16
C PRO A 55 -11.98 0.82 7.20
N ALA A 56 -11.24 0.96 8.29
CA ALA A 56 -10.19 1.93 8.50
C ALA A 56 -8.93 1.19 8.96
N PHE A 57 -7.77 1.83 8.83
CA PHE A 57 -6.54 1.27 9.37
C PHE A 57 -6.59 1.40 10.91
N PRO A 58 -6.49 0.29 11.67
CA PRO A 58 -6.55 0.34 13.12
C PRO A 58 -5.53 1.28 13.74
N GLY A 59 -5.92 1.97 14.80
CA GLY A 59 -5.02 2.77 15.63
C GLY A 59 -4.63 4.14 15.07
N TRP A 60 -5.13 4.54 13.89
CA TRP A 60 -4.90 5.89 13.38
C TRP A 60 -5.89 6.90 13.97
N ARG A 61 -5.36 8.02 14.45
CA ARG A 61 -6.13 9.14 15.01
C ARG A 61 -5.87 10.41 14.24
N ALA A 62 -6.91 11.20 14.05
CA ALA A 62 -6.77 12.50 13.40
C ALA A 62 -6.20 13.53 14.39
N VAL A 63 -5.15 14.23 13.95
CA VAL A 63 -4.59 15.39 14.64
C VAL A 63 -5.21 16.67 14.08
N CYS A 64 -5.50 17.61 14.97
CA CYS A 64 -5.94 18.95 14.58
C CYS A 64 -4.79 19.71 13.89
N VAL A 65 -4.88 19.87 12.57
CA VAL A 65 -3.97 20.67 11.76
C VAL A 65 -4.79 21.49 10.76
N THR A 66 -4.36 22.72 10.51
CA THR A 66 -5.15 23.75 9.81
C THR A 66 -5.03 23.70 8.29
N THR A 67 -3.98 23.04 7.78
CA THR A 67 -3.59 23.10 6.35
C THR A 67 -3.60 21.75 5.63
N HIS A 68 -3.64 20.64 6.34
CA HIS A 68 -3.56 19.28 5.80
C HIS A 68 -4.28 18.30 6.73
N VAL A 69 -4.43 17.02 6.33
CA VAL A 69 -4.83 15.97 7.28
C VAL A 69 -3.59 15.33 7.84
N ARG A 70 -3.44 15.34 9.17
CA ARG A 70 -2.37 14.62 9.86
C ARG A 70 -2.98 13.52 10.69
N LEU A 71 -2.47 12.31 10.54
CA LEU A 71 -2.87 11.16 11.32
C LEU A 71 -1.68 10.67 12.15
N VAL A 72 -1.95 10.17 13.35
CA VAL A 72 -0.96 9.52 14.22
C VAL A 72 -1.42 8.11 14.53
N HIS A 73 -0.53 7.14 14.36
CA HIS A 73 -0.76 5.75 14.72
C HIS A 73 -0.43 5.55 16.20
N LEU A 74 -1.44 5.34 17.04
CA LEU A 74 -1.24 5.26 18.50
C LEU A 74 -0.21 4.21 18.94
N PRO A 75 -0.20 2.98 18.40
CA PRO A 75 0.75 1.96 18.86
C PRO A 75 2.22 2.31 18.60
N THR A 76 2.52 3.04 17.53
CA THR A 76 3.90 3.27 17.07
C THR A 76 4.34 4.72 17.11
N GLY A 77 3.42 5.67 17.31
CA GLY A 77 3.68 7.10 17.16
C GLY A 77 3.91 7.56 15.71
N ALA A 78 3.81 6.66 14.73
CA ALA A 78 4.06 7.00 13.33
C ALA A 78 3.09 8.07 12.83
N VAL A 79 3.58 8.96 11.98
CA VAL A 79 2.82 10.09 11.44
C VAL A 79 2.55 9.87 9.95
N LEU A 80 1.34 10.23 9.53
CA LEU A 80 0.92 10.26 8.14
C LEU A 80 0.31 11.63 7.83
N GLY A 81 0.96 12.39 6.95
CA GLY A 81 0.40 13.60 6.35
C GLY A 81 -0.35 13.28 5.06
N VAL A 82 -1.49 13.92 4.83
CA VAL A 82 -2.21 13.92 3.55
C VAL A 82 -2.44 15.36 3.12
N GLU A 83 -1.82 15.73 2.01
CA GLU A 83 -1.74 17.08 1.48
C GLU A 83 -2.33 17.17 0.07
N ALA A 84 -2.90 18.34 -0.26
CA ALA A 84 -3.34 18.62 -1.62
C ALA A 84 -2.12 18.89 -2.53
N VAL A 85 -2.12 18.35 -3.76
CA VAL A 85 -1.07 18.65 -4.77
C VAL A 85 -1.05 20.14 -5.14
N ASP A 86 -2.22 20.77 -5.22
CA ASP A 86 -2.36 22.18 -5.61
C ASP A 86 -2.42 23.12 -4.39
N SER A 87 -1.59 24.17 -4.42
CA SER A 87 -1.54 25.22 -3.40
C SER A 87 -2.84 26.01 -3.26
N ASP A 88 -3.61 26.18 -4.34
CA ASP A 88 -4.87 26.95 -4.27
C ASP A 88 -5.98 26.18 -3.53
N ARG A 89 -5.88 24.84 -3.52
CA ARG A 89 -6.69 23.96 -2.66
C ARG A 89 -6.15 23.82 -1.22
N ARG A 90 -5.00 24.42 -0.88
CA ARG A 90 -4.53 24.53 0.52
C ARG A 90 -5.37 25.47 1.37
N ARG A 91 -6.37 26.13 0.79
CA ARG A 91 -7.39 26.89 1.53
C ARG A 91 -8.24 25.94 2.36
N SER A 92 -7.70 25.62 3.53
CA SER A 92 -8.44 25.51 4.78
C SER A 92 -9.55 24.47 4.78
N GLN A 93 -9.15 23.21 4.89
CA GLN A 93 -10.06 22.20 5.38
C GLN A 93 -9.42 21.58 6.62
N CYS A 94 -9.80 22.17 7.76
CA CYS A 94 -9.44 21.71 9.09
C CYS A 94 -9.70 20.20 9.19
N ALA A 95 -8.66 19.39 9.30
CA ALA A 95 -8.79 17.94 9.45
C ALA A 95 -9.08 17.51 10.89
N SER A 96 -9.20 18.47 11.79
CA SER A 96 -9.54 18.20 13.17
C SER A 96 -10.91 17.54 13.25
N PRO A 97 -11.13 16.58 14.16
CA PRO A 97 -12.46 16.30 14.67
C PRO A 97 -12.96 17.47 15.53
N CYS A 98 -12.87 18.71 15.03
CA CYS A 98 -13.43 19.89 15.66
C CYS A 98 -14.96 19.72 15.65
N PRO A 99 -15.64 20.01 16.76
CA PRO A 99 -17.10 20.12 16.79
C PRO A 99 -17.58 21.04 15.65
N GLY A 100 -18.53 20.55 14.84
CA GLY A 100 -19.06 21.28 13.68
C GLY A 100 -18.28 21.11 12.36
N SER A 101 -17.11 20.46 12.37
CA SER A 101 -16.40 20.13 11.13
C SER A 101 -16.93 18.82 10.52
N ARG A 102 -16.77 18.67 9.20
CA ARG A 102 -17.04 17.38 8.50
C ARG A 102 -16.13 16.23 8.95
N HIS A 103 -15.07 16.54 9.71
CA HIS A 103 -14.09 15.59 10.24
C HIS A 103 -14.37 15.21 11.70
N ALA A 104 -15.42 15.78 12.34
CA ALA A 104 -15.88 15.42 13.69
C ALA A 104 -16.21 13.93 13.89
N LYS A 105 -16.36 13.19 12.78
CA LYS A 105 -16.57 11.74 12.75
C LYS A 105 -15.31 10.90 13.00
N TYR A 106 -14.11 11.49 12.88
CA TYR A 106 -12.86 10.81 13.13
C TYR A 106 -12.57 10.70 14.62
N MET A 107 -11.85 9.65 15.01
CA MET A 107 -11.36 9.50 16.37
C MET A 107 -10.18 10.45 16.63
N ALA A 108 -10.25 11.15 17.76
CA ALA A 108 -9.21 12.07 18.22
C ALA A 108 -8.06 11.32 18.90
N THR A 109 -6.92 11.97 19.08
CA THR A 109 -5.68 11.38 19.61
C THR A 109 -5.78 10.88 21.06
N ASP A 110 -6.73 11.39 21.83
CA ASP A 110 -7.01 10.97 23.21
C ASP A 110 -7.95 9.76 23.30
N ALA A 111 -8.58 9.36 22.19
CA ALA A 111 -9.40 8.16 22.15
C ALA A 111 -8.50 6.90 22.09
N PRO A 112 -8.57 6.00 23.08
CA PRO A 112 -7.74 4.79 23.11
C PRO A 112 -8.07 3.86 21.95
N LEU A 113 -7.24 2.83 21.74
CA LEU A 113 -7.58 1.73 20.85
C LEU A 113 -8.88 1.07 21.28
N THR A 114 -9.75 0.75 20.32
CA THR A 114 -10.87 -0.15 20.59
C THR A 114 -10.38 -1.59 20.67
N GLU A 115 -11.16 -2.48 21.29
CA GLU A 115 -10.88 -3.93 21.32
C GLU A 115 -10.79 -4.55 19.92
N GLU A 116 -11.62 -4.06 18.98
CA GLU A 116 -11.57 -4.46 17.57
C GLU A 116 -10.26 -4.01 16.92
N GLU A 117 -9.81 -2.78 17.18
CA GLU A 117 -8.52 -2.30 16.67
C GLU A 117 -7.35 -3.10 17.23
N ASP A 118 -7.38 -3.41 18.53
CA ASP A 118 -6.33 -4.20 19.20
C ASP A 118 -6.28 -5.63 18.64
N THR A 119 -7.45 -6.26 18.46
CA THR A 119 -7.57 -7.60 17.85
C THR A 119 -7.02 -7.61 16.42
N GLU A 120 -7.38 -6.62 15.60
CA GLU A 120 -6.92 -6.53 14.21
C GLU A 120 -5.41 -6.24 14.13
N LEU A 121 -4.86 -5.39 15.01
CA LEU A 121 -3.42 -5.16 15.11
C LEU A 121 -2.68 -6.43 15.54
N GLY A 122 -3.22 -7.17 16.50
CA GLY A 122 -2.69 -8.44 16.96
C GLY A 122 -2.71 -9.56 15.91
N ALA A 123 -3.58 -9.45 14.89
CA ALA A 123 -3.62 -10.38 13.77
C ALA A 123 -2.50 -10.14 12.73
N VAL A 124 -1.77 -9.03 12.80
CA VAL A 124 -0.62 -8.78 11.93
C VAL A 124 0.54 -9.69 12.32
N PRO A 125 1.06 -10.53 11.40
CA PRO A 125 2.18 -11.39 11.70
C PRO A 125 3.42 -10.59 12.14
N PRO A 126 4.24 -11.13 13.06
CA PRO A 126 5.45 -10.46 13.49
C PRO A 126 6.38 -10.20 12.30
N MET A 127 7.10 -9.09 12.32
CA MET A 127 8.08 -8.70 11.31
C MET A 127 9.46 -8.56 11.95
N SER A 128 10.51 -9.00 11.25
CA SER A 128 11.87 -8.56 11.57
C SER A 128 12.07 -7.11 11.16
N ALA A 129 13.13 -6.45 11.68
CA ALA A 129 13.50 -5.11 11.23
C ALA A 129 13.76 -5.05 9.71
N SER A 130 14.43 -6.07 9.16
CA SER A 130 14.68 -6.21 7.71
C SER A 130 13.37 -6.27 6.92
N ALA A 131 12.40 -7.07 7.38
CA ALA A 131 11.11 -7.20 6.71
C ALA A 131 10.28 -5.91 6.79
N SER A 132 10.26 -5.25 7.95
CA SER A 132 9.62 -3.95 8.10
C SER A 132 10.20 -2.91 7.13
N MET A 133 11.53 -2.89 6.95
CA MET A 133 12.17 -2.00 5.99
C MET A 133 11.87 -2.36 4.53
N LEU A 134 11.88 -3.65 4.19
CA LEU A 134 11.54 -4.09 2.85
C LEU A 134 10.09 -3.73 2.48
N LEU A 135 9.13 -3.97 3.38
CA LEU A 135 7.71 -3.67 3.14
C LEU A 135 7.41 -2.17 3.19
N ALA A 136 8.07 -1.40 4.06
CA ALA A 136 7.99 0.05 4.03
C ALA A 136 8.56 0.61 2.72
N GLY A 137 9.66 0.04 2.23
CA GLY A 137 10.26 0.42 0.96
C GLY A 137 9.36 0.12 -0.23
N LEU A 138 8.67 -1.03 -0.23
CA LEU A 138 7.63 -1.38 -1.20
C LEU A 138 6.50 -0.36 -1.18
N PHE A 139 5.97 -0.03 -0.01
CA PHE A 139 4.89 0.96 0.13
C PHE A 139 5.33 2.32 -0.42
N ALA A 140 6.48 2.83 0.02
CA ALA A 140 6.98 4.16 -0.38
C ALA A 140 7.21 4.32 -1.88
N ARG A 141 7.40 3.20 -2.60
CA ARG A 141 7.74 3.18 -4.02
C ARG A 141 6.59 2.79 -4.92
N MET A 142 5.39 2.56 -4.38
CA MET A 142 4.26 2.00 -5.13
C MET A 142 3.68 2.94 -6.21
N THR A 143 4.11 4.20 -6.28
CA THR A 143 3.60 5.23 -7.20
C THR A 143 4.70 5.85 -8.05
N LEU A 144 5.84 5.17 -8.18
CA LEU A 144 7.01 5.69 -8.89
C LEU A 144 7.03 5.26 -10.35
N THR A 145 7.68 6.08 -11.16
CA THR A 145 8.01 5.80 -12.55
C THR A 145 9.47 6.18 -12.77
N ALA A 146 10.22 5.33 -13.48
CA ALA A 146 11.59 5.64 -13.88
C ALA A 146 11.62 6.85 -14.82
N ALA A 147 12.65 7.68 -14.72
CA ALA A 147 12.78 8.86 -15.57
C ALA A 147 12.91 8.51 -17.07
N ASP A 148 13.45 7.33 -17.38
CA ASP A 148 13.58 6.79 -18.74
C ASP A 148 12.38 5.92 -19.16
N GLY A 149 11.37 5.77 -18.29
CA GLY A 149 10.20 4.93 -18.53
C GLY A 149 10.46 3.43 -18.50
N SER A 150 11.65 2.98 -18.08
CA SER A 150 12.03 1.55 -18.04
C SER A 150 11.17 0.71 -17.09
N TRP A 151 10.63 1.33 -16.04
CA TRP A 151 9.69 0.71 -15.12
C TRP A 151 8.70 1.73 -14.57
N ALA A 152 7.53 1.25 -14.18
CA ALA A 152 6.51 2.03 -13.50
C ALA A 152 5.74 1.16 -12.52
N THR A 153 5.46 1.72 -11.35
CA THR A 153 4.70 1.04 -10.29
C THR A 153 3.41 1.78 -9.96
N GLY A 154 3.29 3.06 -10.33
CA GLY A 154 2.02 3.78 -10.29
C GLY A 154 1.02 3.21 -11.29
N GLY A 155 -0.24 3.03 -10.88
CA GLY A 155 -1.27 2.42 -11.74
C GLY A 155 -1.71 1.01 -11.35
N TRP A 156 -1.59 0.64 -10.06
CA TRP A 156 -2.14 -0.61 -9.51
C TRP A 156 -3.64 -0.84 -9.81
N PHE A 157 -4.38 0.19 -10.19
CA PHE A 157 -5.76 0.10 -10.69
C PHE A 157 -5.85 0.09 -12.22
N SER A 158 -4.99 0.83 -12.89
CA SER A 158 -4.95 0.94 -14.35
C SER A 158 -3.54 1.32 -14.78
N CYS A 159 -2.97 0.58 -15.73
CA CYS A 159 -1.67 0.91 -16.29
C CYS A 159 -1.68 2.37 -16.82
N PRO A 160 -0.65 3.18 -16.50
CA PRO A 160 -0.49 4.50 -17.10
C PRO A 160 -0.38 4.40 -18.63
N PRO A 161 -1.00 5.32 -19.39
CA PRO A 161 -0.97 5.27 -20.85
C PRO A 161 0.43 5.47 -21.45
N GLU A 162 1.34 6.10 -20.71
CA GLU A 162 2.72 6.35 -21.13
C GLU A 162 3.61 5.11 -21.02
N VAL A 163 3.20 4.13 -20.21
CA VAL A 163 3.87 2.85 -20.10
C VAL A 163 3.34 1.98 -21.22
N SER A 164 4.21 1.57 -22.14
CA SER A 164 3.92 0.54 -23.13
C SER A 164 3.75 -0.81 -22.41
N ALA A 165 2.67 -0.94 -21.65
CA ALA A 165 2.38 -2.15 -20.90
C ALA A 165 2.07 -3.28 -21.86
N ARG A 166 2.70 -4.41 -21.57
CA ARG A 166 2.43 -5.65 -22.28
C ARG A 166 1.06 -6.22 -21.94
N ARG A 167 0.35 -5.72 -20.90
CA ARG A 167 -0.89 -6.33 -20.38
C ARG A 167 -1.86 -5.32 -19.76
N SER A 168 -3.15 -5.51 -20.03
CA SER A 168 -4.26 -4.73 -19.48
C SER A 168 -4.60 -5.11 -18.03
N PHE A 169 -5.24 -4.19 -17.30
CA PHE A 169 -5.83 -4.44 -15.99
C PHE A 169 -6.77 -5.66 -15.98
N VAL A 170 -6.68 -6.50 -14.94
CA VAL A 170 -7.63 -7.61 -14.71
C VAL A 170 -8.40 -7.33 -13.42
N PRO A 171 -9.70 -7.00 -13.49
CA PRO A 171 -10.49 -6.55 -12.34
C PRO A 171 -10.65 -7.58 -11.21
N GLU A 172 -10.44 -8.87 -11.49
CA GLU A 172 -10.96 -9.97 -10.67
C GLU A 172 -9.90 -10.66 -9.79
N THR A 173 -8.61 -10.33 -9.92
CA THR A 173 -7.54 -11.17 -9.34
C THR A 173 -7.28 -10.95 -7.85
N GLY A 174 -7.84 -9.90 -7.24
CA GLY A 174 -7.53 -9.56 -5.84
C GLY A 174 -6.04 -9.32 -5.62
N ARG A 175 -5.65 -8.98 -4.38
CA ARG A 175 -4.24 -8.76 -4.02
C ARG A 175 -3.99 -9.28 -2.62
N VAL A 176 -2.82 -9.89 -2.42
CA VAL A 176 -2.49 -10.58 -1.17
C VAL A 176 -1.06 -10.27 -0.79
N LEU A 177 -0.87 -9.62 0.35
CA LEU A 177 0.42 -9.52 1.03
C LEU A 177 0.33 -10.28 2.35
N TRP A 178 1.12 -11.34 2.47
CA TRP A 178 1.16 -12.16 3.67
C TRP A 178 2.52 -12.78 3.90
N GLY A 179 2.83 -13.06 5.16
CA GLY A 179 4.14 -13.54 5.55
C GLY A 179 4.29 -13.59 7.06
N SER A 180 5.51 -13.86 7.52
CA SER A 180 5.91 -13.72 8.91
C SER A 180 7.43 -13.62 8.99
N HIS A 181 7.90 -12.93 10.02
CA HIS A 181 9.31 -12.66 10.26
C HIS A 181 9.99 -12.10 9.00
N ASP A 182 10.97 -12.82 8.46
CA ASP A 182 11.77 -12.45 7.29
C ASP A 182 11.14 -12.88 5.95
N ARG A 183 10.02 -13.61 5.93
CA ARG A 183 9.49 -14.20 4.70
C ARG A 183 8.10 -13.68 4.39
N TRP A 184 8.00 -12.94 3.29
CA TRP A 184 6.76 -12.34 2.83
C TRP A 184 6.52 -12.65 1.36
N SER A 185 5.24 -12.69 0.98
CA SER A 185 4.81 -12.90 -0.39
C SER A 185 3.76 -11.87 -0.74
N LEU A 186 3.91 -11.25 -1.91
CA LEU A 186 2.93 -10.38 -2.54
C LEU A 186 2.46 -11.03 -3.84
N SER A 187 1.16 -11.30 -3.94
CA SER A 187 0.53 -11.77 -5.18
C SER A 187 -0.59 -10.86 -5.64
N TRP A 188 -0.67 -10.64 -6.95
CA TRP A 188 -1.71 -9.83 -7.58
C TRP A 188 -1.88 -10.23 -9.04
N GLY A 189 -2.93 -9.70 -9.68
CA GLY A 189 -3.03 -9.71 -11.13
C GLY A 189 -3.17 -8.30 -11.68
N GLY A 190 -2.78 -8.14 -12.93
CA GLY A 190 -2.73 -6.86 -13.63
C GLY A 190 -1.40 -6.14 -13.39
N PHE A 191 -1.44 -4.82 -13.55
CA PHE A 191 -0.31 -3.93 -13.43
C PHE A 191 -0.03 -3.55 -11.96
N PRO A 192 1.22 -3.25 -11.54
CA PRO A 192 2.48 -3.34 -12.30
C PRO A 192 2.97 -4.78 -12.49
N ASP A 193 3.83 -5.00 -13.49
CA ASP A 193 4.54 -6.27 -13.65
C ASP A 193 5.48 -6.50 -12.44
N ALA A 194 5.71 -7.75 -12.05
CA ALA A 194 6.58 -8.09 -10.91
C ALA A 194 8.01 -7.55 -11.11
N GLU A 195 8.49 -7.54 -12.36
CA GLU A 195 9.77 -6.95 -12.76
C GLU A 195 9.84 -5.47 -12.43
N PHE A 196 8.75 -4.71 -12.60
CA PHE A 196 8.72 -3.28 -12.31
C PHE A 196 8.74 -3.02 -10.80
N VAL A 197 8.04 -3.83 -10.02
CA VAL A 197 8.08 -3.74 -8.56
C VAL A 197 9.49 -4.07 -8.05
N ALA A 198 10.11 -5.11 -8.59
CA ALA A 198 11.48 -5.49 -8.26
C ALA A 198 12.47 -4.37 -8.64
N ALA A 199 12.38 -3.84 -9.86
CA ALA A 199 13.23 -2.75 -10.34
C ALA A 199 13.09 -1.50 -9.46
N ALA A 200 11.88 -1.09 -9.10
CA ALA A 200 11.67 0.05 -8.21
C ALA A 200 12.33 -0.17 -6.83
N LEU A 201 12.28 -1.40 -6.30
CA LEU A 201 12.89 -1.74 -5.02
C LEU A 201 14.42 -1.80 -5.06
N THR A 202 15.02 -2.11 -6.21
CA THR A 202 16.47 -2.28 -6.38
C THR A 202 17.15 -1.18 -7.18
N ASP A 203 16.39 -0.16 -7.61
CA ASP A 203 16.92 0.96 -8.39
C ASP A 203 18.10 1.65 -7.67
N PRO A 204 19.19 1.99 -8.39
CA PRO A 204 20.40 2.53 -7.76
C PRO A 204 20.21 3.92 -7.12
N HIS A 205 19.20 4.68 -7.53
CA HIS A 205 18.96 6.04 -7.06
C HIS A 205 17.78 6.12 -6.10
N VAL A 206 16.70 5.42 -6.42
CA VAL A 206 15.46 5.49 -5.64
C VAL A 206 15.13 4.20 -4.90
N GLY A 207 15.86 3.11 -5.14
CA GLY A 207 15.66 1.80 -4.50
C GLY A 207 16.12 1.76 -3.03
N LEU A 208 15.97 0.59 -2.41
CA LEU A 208 16.52 0.32 -1.09
C LEU A 208 18.00 -0.04 -1.23
N ALA A 209 18.87 0.74 -0.60
CA ALA A 209 20.31 0.45 -0.60
C ALA A 209 20.59 -0.96 -0.05
N GLY A 210 21.24 -1.81 -0.85
CA GLY A 210 21.53 -3.20 -0.51
C GLY A 210 20.39 -4.19 -0.78
N ALA A 211 19.27 -3.75 -1.37
CA ALA A 211 18.27 -4.67 -1.90
C ALA A 211 18.76 -5.33 -3.20
N ALA A 212 18.40 -6.58 -3.39
CA ALA A 212 18.72 -7.35 -4.59
C ALA A 212 17.52 -8.17 -5.03
N ALA A 213 17.33 -8.33 -6.34
CA ALA A 213 16.28 -9.15 -6.91
C ALA A 213 16.85 -10.37 -7.62
N HIS A 214 16.14 -11.49 -7.54
CA HIS A 214 16.46 -12.72 -8.24
C HIS A 214 15.18 -13.27 -8.87
N ASP A 215 15.24 -13.63 -10.14
CA ASP A 215 14.15 -14.33 -10.84
C ASP A 215 14.45 -15.83 -10.84
N ASP A 216 13.55 -16.63 -10.29
CA ASP A 216 13.65 -18.10 -10.26
C ASP A 216 12.85 -18.79 -11.39
N GLY A 217 12.30 -17.99 -12.31
CA GLY A 217 11.47 -18.43 -13.43
C GLY A 217 9.98 -18.58 -13.10
N ARG A 218 9.61 -18.62 -11.81
CA ARG A 218 8.21 -18.66 -11.36
C ARG A 218 7.79 -17.36 -10.68
N ALA A 219 8.69 -16.77 -9.92
CA ALA A 219 8.48 -15.56 -9.16
C ALA A 219 9.77 -14.74 -9.13
N ILE A 220 9.63 -13.45 -8.80
CA ILE A 220 10.78 -12.59 -8.52
C ILE A 220 10.89 -12.44 -7.02
N VAL A 221 12.05 -12.77 -6.47
CA VAL A 221 12.34 -12.65 -5.05
C VAL A 221 13.24 -11.44 -4.82
N VAL A 222 12.73 -10.47 -4.07
CA VAL A 222 13.52 -9.32 -3.62
C VAL A 222 14.01 -9.56 -2.20
N ARG A 223 15.30 -9.38 -1.95
CA ARG A 223 15.94 -9.56 -0.64
C ARG A 223 16.47 -8.24 -0.13
N TYR A 224 16.36 -8.03 1.19
CA TYR A 224 16.96 -6.91 1.91
C TYR A 224 17.38 -7.38 3.30
N GLY A 225 18.68 -7.32 3.59
CA GLY A 225 19.23 -7.92 4.82
C GLY A 225 18.88 -9.41 4.91
N THR A 226 18.20 -9.79 6.01
CA THR A 226 17.70 -11.16 6.24
C THR A 226 16.36 -11.45 5.58
N ALA A 227 15.63 -10.42 5.15
CA ALA A 227 14.27 -10.56 4.66
C ALA A 227 14.21 -10.86 3.16
N SER A 228 13.12 -11.52 2.76
CA SER A 228 12.76 -11.84 1.38
C SER A 228 11.28 -11.55 1.13
N LEU A 229 11.00 -10.91 -0.01
CA LEU A 229 9.67 -10.68 -0.55
C LEU A 229 9.55 -11.41 -1.89
N THR A 230 8.69 -12.41 -1.95
CA THR A 230 8.34 -13.10 -3.20
C THR A 230 7.23 -12.33 -3.91
N LEU A 231 7.45 -11.98 -5.18
CA LEU A 231 6.52 -11.28 -6.05
C LEU A 231 5.96 -12.26 -7.09
N ALA A 232 4.64 -12.43 -7.10
CA ALA A 232 3.97 -13.37 -7.98
C ALA A 232 2.76 -12.75 -8.68
N GLU A 233 2.79 -12.73 -10.01
CA GLU A 233 1.61 -12.44 -10.81
C GLU A 233 0.75 -13.70 -10.93
N ASP A 234 -0.55 -13.59 -10.64
CA ASP A 234 -1.47 -14.73 -10.61
C ASP A 234 -1.62 -15.46 -11.95
N PHE A 235 -1.25 -14.82 -13.07
CA PHE A 235 -1.27 -15.44 -14.40
C PHE A 235 -0.09 -16.39 -14.66
N ARG A 236 0.92 -16.41 -13.78
CA ARG A 236 2.02 -17.41 -13.84
C ARG A 236 1.64 -18.74 -13.18
N VAL A 237 0.45 -18.84 -12.58
CA VAL A 237 -0.08 -20.05 -11.92
C VAL A 237 -1.25 -20.65 -12.71
N SER A 238 -1.09 -20.82 -14.02
CA SER A 238 -1.86 -21.83 -14.74
C SER A 238 -0.96 -23.06 -14.91
N PRO A 239 -1.28 -24.22 -14.31
CA PRO A 239 -0.64 -25.45 -14.76
C PRO A 239 -0.98 -25.65 -16.25
N PRO A 240 -0.09 -26.24 -17.07
CA PRO A 240 -0.47 -26.62 -18.42
C PRO A 240 -1.69 -27.53 -18.32
N ILE A 241 -2.79 -27.12 -18.97
CA ILE A 241 -3.94 -27.98 -19.19
C ILE A 241 -3.41 -29.13 -20.03
N SER A 242 -3.10 -30.24 -19.37
CA SER A 242 -2.82 -31.50 -20.04
C SER A 242 -4.16 -31.95 -20.62
N LEU A 243 -4.38 -31.65 -21.90
CA LEU A 243 -5.46 -32.26 -22.65
C LEU A 243 -5.18 -33.76 -22.66
N SER A 244 -5.91 -34.53 -21.85
CA SER A 244 -5.90 -35.98 -21.95
C SER A 244 -6.51 -36.34 -23.30
N THR A 245 -5.67 -36.71 -24.26
CA THR A 245 -6.08 -37.52 -25.39
C THR A 245 -6.62 -38.83 -24.84
N THR A 246 -7.94 -38.98 -24.84
CA THR A 246 -8.60 -40.27 -24.70
C THR A 246 -8.16 -41.15 -25.88
N PRO A 247 -7.64 -42.37 -25.65
CA PRO A 247 -7.49 -43.34 -26.72
C PRO A 247 -8.84 -44.03 -26.97
N ASP A 248 -9.21 -44.14 -28.25
CA ASP A 248 -10.15 -45.14 -28.77
C ASP A 248 -9.47 -46.51 -28.88
#